data_AF-A0A1I1JU52-F1
#
_entry.id   AF-A0A1I1JU52-F1
#
_cell.length_a   1.000
_cell.length_b   1.000
_cell.length_c   1.000
_cell.angle_alpha   90.00
_cell.angle_beta   90.00
_cell.angle_gamma   90.00
#
_symmetry.space_group_name_H-M   'P 1'
#
loop_
_entity.id
_entity.type
_entity.pdbx_description
1 polymer ?
#
loop_
_entity_poly.entity_id
_entity_poly.type
_entity_poly.pdbx_seq_one_letter_code
_entity_poly.pdbx_strand_id
1 'polypeptide(L)' 'MAKTLVDIPAEKLAEAQAVLGTTSKRSTVEAALDLVLMQARQRAMIEAVAAGEVFPDFDAEFLAKVRA' A
#
# COMPACT_ATOMS: atom_id res chain seq x y z
N MET A 1 -20.70 -0.97 7.79
CA MET A 1 -19.78 -2.00 7.28
C MET A 1 -20.33 -3.37 7.60
N ALA A 2 -20.20 -4.33 6.67
CA ALA A 2 -20.51 -5.73 6.96
C ALA A 2 -19.53 -6.26 8.03
N LYS A 3 -20.04 -7.05 8.97
CA LYS A 3 -19.19 -7.73 9.96
C LYS A 3 -18.71 -9.03 9.33
N THR A 4 -17.39 -9.17 9.20
CA THR A 4 -16.76 -10.40 8.72
C THR A 4 -16.04 -11.08 9.88
N LEU A 5 -16.29 -12.36 10.09
CA LEU A 5 -15.54 -13.18 11.03
C LEU A 5 -14.38 -13.84 10.26
N VAL A 6 -13.15 -13.61 10.70
CA VAL A 6 -11.95 -14.19 10.12
C VAL A 6 -11.03 -14.66 11.23
N ASP A 7 -10.41 -15.82 11.05
CA ASP A 7 -9.39 -16.33 11.96
C ASP A 7 -8.02 -15.77 11.58
N ILE A 8 -7.37 -15.12 12.54
CA ILE A 8 -6.04 -14.55 12.37
C ILE A 8 -5.15 -15.09 13.49
N PRO A 9 -4.00 -15.71 13.17
CA PRO A 9 -3.05 -16.15 14.18
C PRO A 9 -2.61 -14.99 15.07
N ALA A 10 -2.67 -15.18 16.39
CA ALA A 10 -2.41 -14.12 17.36
C ALA A 10 -0.99 -13.54 17.24
N GLU A 11 0.00 -14.39 16.94
CA GLU A 11 1.40 -13.99 16.75
C GLU A 11 1.57 -13.04 15.56
N LYS A 12 0.96 -13.39 14.41
CA LYS A 12 0.99 -12.56 13.21
C LYS A 12 0.27 -11.22 13.42
N LEU A 13 -0.83 -11.25 14.18
CA LEU A 13 -1.55 -10.03 14.52
C LEU A 13 -0.70 -9.11 15.41
N ALA A 14 -0.03 -9.67 16.42
CA ALA A 14 0.85 -8.92 17.30
C ALA A 14 2.06 -8.33 16.55
N GLU A 15 2.66 -9.10 15.65
CA GLU A 15 3.75 -8.62 14.79
C GLU A 15 3.27 -7.48 13.88
N ALA A 16 2.13 -7.65 13.20
CA ALA A 16 1.56 -6.61 12.36
C ALA A 16 1.23 -5.34 13.17
N GLN A 17 0.74 -5.48 14.40
CA GLN A 17 0.49 -4.35 15.30
C GLN A 17 1.76 -3.59 15.65
N ALA A 18 2.86 -4.30 15.93
CA ALA A 18 4.15 -3.67 16.21
C ALA A 18 4.70 -2.95 14.99
N VAL A 19 4.63 -3.56 13.80
CA VAL A 19 5.12 -2.98 12.54
C VAL A 19 4.30 -1.76 12.12
N LEU A 20 2.97 -1.82 12.26
CA LEU A 20 2.04 -0.77 11.81
C LEU A 20 1.78 0.29 12.89
N GLY A 21 2.27 0.10 14.12
CA GLY A 21 2.04 1.01 15.24
C GLY A 21 0.58 1.06 15.72
N THR A 22 -0.19 -0.01 15.52
CA THR A 22 -1.64 -0.04 15.79
C THR A 22 -1.99 -0.75 17.10
N THR A 23 -2.97 -0.21 17.82
CA THR A 23 -3.37 -0.72 19.15
C THR A 23 -4.63 -1.60 19.13
N SER A 24 -5.39 -1.60 18.02
CA SER A 24 -6.61 -2.40 17.88
C SER A 24 -6.55 -3.38 16.72
N LYS A 25 -7.22 -4.54 16.86
CA LYS A 25 -7.29 -5.54 15.78
C LYS A 25 -7.86 -4.96 14.49
N ARG A 26 -8.92 -4.17 14.61
CA ARG A 26 -9.59 -3.53 13.47
C ARG A 26 -8.66 -2.57 12.73
N SER A 27 -8.04 -1.63 13.45
CA SER A 27 -7.14 -0.64 12.83
C SER A 27 -5.92 -1.32 12.20
N THR A 28 -5.47 -2.44 12.76
CA THR A 28 -4.39 -3.25 12.18
C THR A 28 -4.80 -3.86 10.85
N VAL A 29 -6.01 -4.44 10.77
CA VAL A 29 -6.53 -5.01 9.52
C VAL A 29 -6.75 -3.92 8.48
N GLU A 30 -7.32 -2.78 8.86
CA GLU A 30 -7.52 -1.64 7.96
C GLU A 30 -6.17 -1.13 7.40
N ALA A 31 -5.19 -0.87 8.28
CA ALA A 31 -3.86 -0.42 7.87
C ALA A 31 -3.11 -1.46 7.02
N ALA A 32 -3.26 -2.76 7.33
CA ALA A 32 -2.66 -3.83 6.54
C ALA A 32 -3.25 -3.90 5.12
N LEU A 33 -4.56 -3.71 4.97
CA LEU A 33 -5.21 -3.67 3.66
C LEU A 33 -4.73 -2.46 2.84
N ASP A 34 -4.65 -1.28 3.46
CA ASP A 34 -4.13 -0.08 2.81
C ASP A 34 -2.69 -0.27 2.33
N LEU A 35 -1.85 -0.91 3.16
CA LEU A 35 -0.47 -1.23 2.80
C LEU A 35 -0.38 -2.16 1.58
N VAL A 36 -1.20 -3.22 1.54
CA VAL A 36 -1.24 -4.15 0.41
C VAL A 36 -1.66 -3.44 -0.88
N LEU A 37 -2.69 -2.58 -0.80
CA LEU A 37 -3.15 -1.81 -1.96
C LEU A 37 -2.10 -0.81 -2.44
N MET A 38 -1.40 -0.14 -1.52
CA MET A 38 -0.30 0.76 -1.85
C MET A 38 0.84 0.01 -2.56
N GLN A 39 1.25 -1.15 -2.03
CA GLN A 39 2.29 -1.98 -2.63
C GLN A 39 1.89 -2.48 -4.02
N ALA A 40 0.64 -2.88 -4.21
CA ALA A 40 0.12 -3.29 -5.51
C ALA A 40 0.17 -2.14 -6.54
N ARG A 41 -0.22 -0.92 -6.14
CA ARG A 41 -0.13 0.27 -7.00
C ARG A 41 1.32 0.62 -7.35
N GLN A 42 2.22 0.57 -6.38
CA GLN A 42 3.65 0.80 -6.61
C GLN A 42 4.22 -0.22 -7.60
N ARG A 43 3.89 -1.50 -7.44
CA ARG A 43 4.32 -2.56 -8.36
C ARG A 43 3.79 -2.33 -9.78
N ALA A 44 2.50 -2.06 -9.92
CA ALA A 44 1.89 -1.77 -11.22
C ALA A 44 2.54 -0.56 -11.89
N MET A 45 2.84 0.50 -11.12
CA MET A 45 3.55 1.68 -11.63
C MET A 45 4.95 1.32 -12.12
N ILE A 46 5.72 0.55 -11.36
CA ILE A 46 7.07 0.11 -11.77
C ILE A 46 7.00 -0.73 -13.06
N GLU A 47 6.05 -1.66 -13.14
CA GLU A 47 5.86 -2.51 -14.32
C GLU A 47 5.49 -1.68 -15.56
N ALA A 48 4.60 -0.70 -15.43
CA ALA A 48 4.22 0.19 -16.53
C ALA A 48 5.37 1.14 -16.96
N VAL A 49 6.17 1.66 -16.01
CA VAL A 49 7.41 2.39 -16.34
C VAL A 49 8.38 1.50 -17.11
N ALA A 50 8.60 0.27 -16.66
CA ALA A 50 9.49 -0.68 -17.32
C ALA A 50 9.02 -1.09 -18.73
N ALA A 51 7.70 -1.14 -18.94
CA ALA A 51 7.07 -1.40 -20.23
C ALA A 51 7.10 -0.18 -21.17
N GLY A 52 7.58 0.99 -20.71
CA GLY A 52 7.64 2.21 -21.50
C GLY A 52 6.27 2.88 -21.69
N GLU A 53 5.30 2.60 -20.81
CA GLU A 53 4.00 3.25 -20.86
C GLU A 53 4.13 4.73 -20.49
N VAL A 54 3.50 5.59 -21.30
CA VAL A 54 3.45 7.03 -21.05
C VAL A 54 2.37 7.30 -20.03
N PHE A 55 2.77 7.66 -18.81
CA PHE A 55 1.84 8.13 -17.81
C PHE A 55 1.44 9.58 -18.12
N PRO A 56 0.16 9.88 -18.29
CA PRO A 56 -0.31 11.25 -18.58
C PRO A 56 0.13 12.28 -17.54
N ASP A 57 0.30 11.84 -16.29
CA ASP A 57 0.71 12.69 -15.15
C ASP A 57 2.24 12.83 -15.02
N PHE A 58 3.04 12.09 -15.81
CA PHE A 58 4.50 12.22 -15.88
C PHE A 58 4.90 13.05 -17.10
N ASP A 59 4.36 14.25 -17.20
CA ASP A 59 4.75 15.20 -18.22
C ASP A 59 6.14 15.82 -17.95
N ALA A 60 6.63 16.59 -18.92
CA ALA A 60 7.93 17.25 -18.81
C ALA A 60 8.01 18.22 -17.62
N GLU A 61 6.89 18.78 -17.18
CA GLU A 61 6.83 19.71 -16.03
C GLU A 61 7.01 18.96 -14.71
N PHE A 62 6.35 17.81 -14.55
CA PHE A 62 6.50 16.95 -13.37
C PHE A 62 7.94 16.41 -13.24
N LEU A 63 8.52 15.94 -14.34
CA LEU A 63 9.90 15.42 -14.34
C LEU A 63 10.95 16.51 -14.06
N ALA A 64 10.70 17.76 -14.46
CA ALA A 64 11.56 18.89 -14.14
C ALA A 64 11.55 19.23 -12.64
N LYS A 65 10.41 19.09 -11.96
CA LYS A 65 10.29 19.28 -10.49
C LYS A 65 11.03 18.23 -9.68
N VAL A 66 11.04 16.97 -10.12
CA VAL A 66 11.69 15.86 -9.39
C VAL A 66 13.22 15.87 -9.55
N ARG A 67 13.74 16.48 -10.62
CA ARG A 67 15.19 16.61 -10.87
C ARG A 67 15.86 17.80 -10.16
N ALA A 68 15.09 18.72 -9.60
CA ALA A 68 15.58 19.89 -8.85
C ALA A 68 15.81 19.54 -7.37
#